data_AF-A0A9X0CEN9-F1
#
_entry.id   AF-A0A9X0CEN9-F1
#
_cell.length_a   1.000
_cell.length_b   1.000
_cell.length_c   1.000
_cell.angle_alpha   90.00
_cell.angle_beta   90.00
_cell.angle_gamma   90.00
#
_symmetry.space_group_name_H-M   'P 1'
#
loop_
_entity.id
_entity.type
_entity.pdbx_description
1 polymer ?
#
loop_
_entity_poly.entity_id
_entity_poly.type
_entity_poly.pdbx_seq_one_letter_code
_entity_poly.pdbx_strand_id
1 'polypeptide(L)'
;MAKVYTISVSFFFHCLLSRISLSDSLTSQDVLVKDNLFTANEIWDMKSLLSHEETVWSFQPSGAQLNDTSGTSLAKSCYCWTANLTSHSFTRYSAWRKLSDTLSSHSRMKGDCTILSMEGQINIKGSHTCSKLYGNYVNSYIAVIFLVQNWRRNGYGELVVYNDGEILKAVYPKMGRLVILPSSLEHVIKPPAVDMPERLYLMRIHVLLSNEKRHSGVEEILTTDTSSRKDIDPFEKYPNFKLLAKTDHDAAPRDKLDIKQFVTRNFTTSDGRCVIVLDDILPAKELDALMQTVVSSGYNDNAADKDSTDNVQWIMAFEVDDFVQTSLWQLVSQIVTAVSGKEGYYPYDIGCNNIQSADTTTIHTDCAVDENEFTLLIYLNQNWTENHHGETAFFSDMEGNEVIFAVRPKYGRISIFHGTIPHSARPPPLTYEGARFSFAVKMAASKEIALRKSDMMDLQVLRDALNTLQGDEAEKLINIILEIEAGKMDRETIQEVVAEYEARLEVLSKQLGQQEDQ
;
A
#
# COMPACT_ATOMS: atom_id res chain seq x y z
N MET A 1 32.21 27.70 -52.95
CA MET A 1 31.79 26.30 -53.15
C MET A 1 32.70 25.41 -52.30
N ALA A 2 32.10 24.63 -51.39
CA ALA A 2 32.59 23.39 -50.75
C ALA A 2 33.98 23.38 -50.06
N LYS A 3 34.23 22.73 -48.92
CA LYS A 3 33.47 22.15 -47.79
C LYS A 3 34.58 21.76 -46.81
N VAL A 4 34.56 22.24 -45.57
CA VAL A 4 35.45 21.76 -44.50
C VAL A 4 34.78 20.55 -43.86
N TYR A 5 35.47 19.42 -43.79
CA TYR A 5 35.04 18.26 -43.01
C TYR A 5 35.65 18.34 -41.61
N THR A 6 34.79 18.53 -40.61
CA THR A 6 35.13 18.34 -39.19
C THR A 6 34.57 16.98 -38.78
N ILE A 7 35.43 16.05 -38.39
CA ILE A 7 35.03 14.77 -37.78
C ILE A 7 34.88 15.02 -36.28
N SER A 8 33.64 14.98 -35.80
CA SER A 8 33.30 14.90 -34.38
C SER A 8 33.05 13.43 -34.05
N VAL A 9 33.82 12.87 -33.13
CA VAL A 9 33.63 11.52 -32.59
C VAL A 9 32.83 11.66 -31.30
N SER A 10 31.52 11.40 -31.35
CA SER A 10 30.69 11.22 -30.16
C SER A 10 30.67 9.75 -29.77
N PHE A 11 31.20 9.44 -28.60
CA PHE A 11 31.03 8.17 -27.92
C PHE A 11 29.57 8.03 -27.46
N PHE A 12 28.78 7.20 -28.15
CA PHE A 12 27.48 6.75 -27.67
C PHE A 12 27.66 5.47 -26.85
N PHE A 13 27.41 5.56 -25.54
CA PHE A 13 27.19 4.40 -24.68
C PHE A 13 25.97 3.62 -25.19
N HIS A 14 26.18 2.41 -25.69
CA HIS A 14 25.12 1.44 -25.98
C HIS A 14 24.64 0.84 -24.64
N CYS A 15 23.55 1.37 -24.08
CA CYS A 15 22.74 0.61 -23.14
C CYS A 15 22.02 -0.49 -23.93
N LEU A 16 22.43 -1.73 -23.69
CA LEU A 16 21.80 -2.93 -24.23
C LEU A 16 20.42 -3.11 -23.56
N LEU A 17 19.41 -2.38 -24.04
CA LEU A 17 18.01 -2.67 -23.74
C LEU A 17 17.59 -3.86 -24.60
N SER A 18 17.58 -5.04 -24.01
CA SER A 18 16.86 -6.19 -24.55
C SER A 18 15.38 -5.81 -24.65
N ARG A 19 14.96 -5.39 -25.85
CA ARG A 19 13.55 -5.33 -26.24
C ARG A 19 13.00 -6.75 -26.19
N ILE A 20 12.40 -7.12 -25.08
CA ILE A 20 11.57 -8.31 -25.00
C ILE A 20 10.35 -8.04 -25.88
N SER A 21 10.27 -8.83 -26.94
CA SER A 21 9.17 -8.91 -27.88
C SER A 21 7.84 -9.05 -27.14
N LEU A 22 6.86 -8.21 -27.49
CA LEU A 22 5.45 -8.42 -27.15
C LEU A 22 5.03 -9.82 -27.62
N SER A 23 4.82 -10.73 -26.68
CA SER A 23 4.16 -12.01 -26.95
C SER A 23 2.65 -11.77 -26.97
N ASP A 24 2.07 -11.74 -28.16
CA ASP A 24 0.64 -11.66 -28.44
C ASP A 24 -0.07 -13.00 -28.10
N SER A 25 -0.30 -13.24 -26.81
CA SER A 25 -1.09 -14.35 -26.28
C SER A 25 -1.73 -13.90 -24.97
N LEU A 26 -3.05 -13.62 -24.98
CA LEU A 26 -3.83 -13.27 -23.77
C LEU A 26 -3.67 -14.38 -22.72
N THR A 27 -3.16 -14.04 -21.54
CA THR A 27 -3.22 -14.92 -20.38
C THR A 27 -4.56 -14.72 -19.67
N SER A 28 -5.10 -15.76 -19.02
CA SER A 28 -6.41 -15.76 -18.35
C SER A 28 -6.47 -14.91 -17.07
N GLN A 29 -5.64 -13.87 -16.97
CA GLN A 29 -5.44 -13.04 -15.79
C GLN A 29 -5.58 -11.54 -16.08
N ASP A 30 -5.89 -11.12 -17.32
CA ASP A 30 -6.00 -9.69 -17.62
C ASP A 30 -7.17 -9.00 -16.88
N VAL A 31 -6.87 -7.91 -16.18
CA VAL A 31 -7.88 -7.01 -15.56
C VAL A 31 -8.00 -5.75 -16.43
N LEU A 32 -9.16 -5.58 -17.06
CA LEU A 32 -9.44 -4.43 -17.90
C LEU A 32 -10.05 -3.29 -17.09
N VAL A 33 -9.51 -2.08 -17.22
CA VAL A 33 -10.09 -0.86 -16.65
C VAL A 33 -10.46 0.10 -17.80
N LYS A 34 -11.68 0.63 -17.77
CA LYS A 34 -12.19 1.60 -18.76
C LYS A 34 -12.88 2.76 -18.06
N ASP A 35 -12.40 3.96 -18.37
CA ASP A 35 -13.01 5.23 -17.96
C ASP A 35 -13.81 5.83 -19.11
N ASN A 36 -14.76 6.72 -18.78
CA ASN A 36 -15.53 7.51 -19.75
C ASN A 36 -16.29 6.68 -20.81
N LEU A 37 -16.59 5.41 -20.51
CA LEU A 37 -17.37 4.54 -21.39
C LEU A 37 -18.87 4.94 -21.38
N PHE A 38 -19.38 5.25 -20.19
CA PHE A 38 -20.77 5.61 -19.95
C PHE A 38 -20.95 7.12 -19.88
N THR A 39 -22.07 7.60 -20.41
CA THR A 39 -22.53 8.98 -20.25
C THR A 39 -23.04 9.22 -18.83
N ALA A 40 -23.12 10.49 -18.40
CA ALA A 40 -23.67 10.84 -17.09
C ALA A 40 -25.10 10.33 -16.89
N ASN A 41 -25.94 10.38 -17.94
CA ASN A 41 -27.31 9.85 -17.90
C ASN A 41 -27.32 8.34 -17.71
N GLU A 42 -26.49 7.58 -18.46
CA GLU A 42 -26.39 6.13 -18.28
C GLU A 42 -25.93 5.76 -16.87
N ILE A 43 -24.99 6.52 -16.28
CA ILE A 43 -24.54 6.31 -14.91
C ILE A 43 -25.67 6.59 -13.91
N TRP A 44 -26.46 7.64 -14.15
CA TRP A 44 -27.61 7.99 -13.33
C TRP A 44 -28.73 6.94 -13.43
N ASP A 45 -29.01 6.45 -14.64
CA ASP A 45 -29.97 5.38 -14.91
C ASP A 45 -29.56 4.09 -14.19
N MET A 46 -28.28 3.72 -14.25
CA MET A 46 -27.73 2.59 -13.50
C MET A 46 -27.85 2.79 -11.98
N LYS A 47 -27.57 4.00 -11.48
CA LYS A 47 -27.71 4.32 -10.07
C LYS A 47 -29.18 4.31 -9.62
N SER A 48 -30.11 4.66 -10.50
CA SER A 48 -31.55 4.64 -10.21
C SER A 48 -32.04 3.22 -9.88
N LEU A 49 -31.46 2.18 -10.50
CA LEU A 49 -31.76 0.77 -10.21
C LEU A 49 -31.49 0.41 -8.73
N LEU A 50 -30.52 1.07 -8.10
CA LEU A 50 -30.19 0.87 -6.68
C LEU A 50 -31.26 1.44 -5.72
N SER A 51 -32.12 2.32 -6.23
CA SER A 51 -33.13 3.05 -5.46
C SER A 51 -34.56 2.73 -5.90
N HIS A 52 -34.78 1.72 -6.75
CA HIS A 52 -36.13 1.27 -7.12
C HIS A 52 -36.86 0.70 -5.90
N GLU A 53 -38.18 0.86 -5.84
CA GLU A 53 -39.01 0.34 -4.74
C GLU A 53 -38.90 -1.19 -4.58
N GLU A 54 -38.67 -1.91 -5.68
CA GLU A 54 -38.48 -3.36 -5.70
C GLU A 54 -37.09 -3.80 -5.25
N THR A 55 -36.13 -2.87 -5.11
CA THR A 55 -34.75 -3.18 -4.72
C THR A 55 -34.68 -3.43 -3.22
N VAL A 56 -34.68 -4.70 -2.83
CA VAL A 56 -34.57 -5.11 -1.43
C VAL A 56 -33.10 -5.23 -1.04
N TRP A 57 -32.67 -4.36 -0.13
CA TRP A 57 -31.33 -4.36 0.43
C TRP A 57 -31.20 -5.35 1.57
N SER A 58 -30.12 -6.13 1.54
CA SER A 58 -29.74 -7.04 2.62
C SER A 58 -28.37 -6.66 3.16
N PHE A 59 -28.25 -6.63 4.49
CA PHE A 59 -26.97 -6.55 5.17
C PHE A 59 -26.61 -7.95 5.63
N GLN A 60 -25.68 -8.59 4.93
CA GLN A 60 -25.31 -9.97 5.21
C GLN A 60 -23.79 -10.11 5.37
N PRO A 61 -23.33 -11.05 6.21
CA PRO A 61 -21.94 -11.48 6.16
C PRO A 61 -21.65 -12.05 4.76
N SER A 62 -20.65 -11.48 4.09
CA SER A 62 -20.14 -11.99 2.81
C SER A 62 -19.46 -13.34 3.05
N GLY A 63 -20.20 -14.45 2.95
CA GLY A 63 -19.62 -15.79 3.10
C GLY A 63 -20.49 -16.87 3.75
N ALA A 64 -21.76 -16.60 4.09
CA ALA A 64 -22.63 -17.55 4.81
C ALA A 64 -23.05 -18.83 4.02
N GLN A 65 -22.34 -19.22 2.96
CA GLN A 65 -22.64 -20.43 2.18
C GLN A 65 -21.45 -21.39 1.94
N LEU A 66 -20.34 -21.24 2.65
CA LEU A 66 -19.34 -22.32 2.71
C LEU A 66 -19.46 -23.02 4.07
N ASN A 67 -20.10 -24.19 4.07
CA ASN A 67 -20.10 -25.14 5.19
C ASN A 67 -18.66 -25.60 5.43
N ASP A 68 -17.93 -24.89 6.29
CA ASP A 68 -16.63 -25.36 6.76
C ASP A 68 -16.87 -26.33 7.94
N THR A 69 -16.69 -27.63 7.67
CA THR A 69 -16.76 -28.71 8.67
C THR A 69 -15.49 -28.81 9.51
N SER A 70 -14.55 -27.87 9.43
CA SER A 70 -13.37 -27.82 10.30
C SER A 70 -13.57 -26.79 11.43
N GLY A 71 -13.66 -27.29 12.67
CA GLY A 71 -14.08 -26.56 13.87
C GLY A 71 -13.14 -25.47 14.40
N THR A 72 -12.61 -24.60 13.53
CA THR A 72 -11.90 -23.36 13.92
C THR A 72 -12.53 -22.18 13.19
N SER A 73 -13.70 -21.77 13.69
CA SER A 73 -14.50 -20.64 13.21
C SER A 73 -13.92 -19.30 13.71
N LEU A 74 -12.92 -18.75 13.02
CA LEU A 74 -12.80 -17.30 12.92
C LEU A 74 -13.70 -16.89 11.75
N ALA A 75 -14.97 -16.67 12.06
CA ALA A 75 -15.97 -16.25 11.09
C ALA A 75 -15.44 -15.02 10.33
N LYS A 76 -15.28 -15.16 9.01
CA LYS A 76 -14.95 -14.08 8.08
C LYS A 76 -15.99 -12.96 8.24
N SER A 77 -15.71 -11.98 9.09
CA SER A 77 -16.61 -10.91 9.48
C SER A 77 -16.62 -9.78 8.44
N CYS A 78 -16.86 -10.13 7.18
CA CYS A 78 -17.00 -9.16 6.10
C CYS A 78 -18.47 -8.82 5.93
N TYR A 79 -18.82 -7.54 5.96
CA TYR A 79 -20.21 -7.10 5.82
C TYR A 79 -20.30 -6.04 4.75
N CYS A 80 -21.31 -6.13 3.89
CA CYS A 80 -21.68 -5.06 2.98
C CYS A 80 -23.19 -5.11 2.70
N TRP A 81 -23.74 -3.98 2.26
CA TRP A 81 -25.11 -3.93 1.77
C TRP A 81 -25.13 -4.41 0.33
N THR A 82 -25.96 -5.39 0.04
CA THR A 82 -26.14 -5.94 -1.31
C THR A 82 -27.62 -6.07 -1.65
N ALA A 83 -27.94 -5.93 -2.93
CA ALA A 83 -29.27 -6.16 -3.47
C ALA A 83 -29.16 -6.87 -4.82
N ASN A 84 -29.93 -7.93 -5.01
CA ASN A 84 -30.07 -8.55 -6.34
C ASN A 84 -30.90 -7.64 -7.24
N LEU A 85 -30.41 -7.36 -8.44
CA LEU A 85 -31.07 -6.50 -9.41
C LEU A 85 -31.60 -7.33 -10.58
N THR A 86 -32.71 -6.88 -11.19
CA THR A 86 -33.31 -7.56 -12.33
C THR A 86 -32.60 -7.20 -13.64
N SER A 87 -32.07 -8.21 -14.34
CA SER A 87 -31.32 -8.01 -15.59
C SER A 87 -32.19 -7.62 -16.79
N HIS A 88 -33.50 -7.91 -16.75
CA HIS A 88 -34.39 -7.72 -17.90
C HIS A 88 -34.50 -6.26 -18.36
N SER A 89 -34.53 -5.31 -17.42
CA SER A 89 -34.56 -3.88 -17.73
C SER A 89 -33.18 -3.38 -18.19
N PHE A 90 -32.11 -3.83 -17.53
CA PHE A 90 -30.75 -3.36 -17.83
C PHE A 90 -30.24 -3.80 -19.20
N THR A 91 -30.59 -5.01 -19.67
CA THR A 91 -30.19 -5.48 -21.01
C THR A 91 -30.73 -4.61 -22.16
N ARG A 92 -31.77 -3.81 -21.92
CA ARG A 92 -32.31 -2.86 -22.90
C ARG A 92 -31.54 -1.53 -22.92
N TYR A 93 -30.74 -1.24 -21.88
CA TYR A 93 -30.03 0.02 -21.73
C TYR A 93 -28.82 0.05 -22.67
N SER A 94 -28.48 1.23 -23.19
CA SER A 94 -27.27 1.42 -24.00
C SER A 94 -25.98 1.09 -23.24
N ALA A 95 -25.98 1.24 -21.90
CA ALA A 95 -24.89 0.84 -21.03
C ALA A 95 -24.56 -0.66 -21.15
N TRP A 96 -25.56 -1.54 -21.21
CA TRP A 96 -25.32 -2.98 -21.40
C TRP A 96 -24.64 -3.28 -22.73
N ARG A 97 -25.11 -2.66 -23.83
CA ARG A 97 -24.47 -2.82 -25.15
C ARG A 97 -23.00 -2.42 -25.12
N LYS A 98 -22.67 -1.26 -24.54
CA LYS A 98 -21.28 -0.79 -24.38
C LYS A 98 -20.42 -1.75 -23.57
N LEU A 99 -20.95 -2.30 -22.48
CA LEU A 99 -20.24 -3.29 -21.65
C LEU A 99 -19.99 -4.58 -22.45
N SER A 100 -21.04 -5.13 -23.06
CA SER A 100 -20.96 -6.34 -23.88
C SER A 100 -19.95 -6.18 -25.02
N ASP A 101 -20.02 -5.08 -25.78
CA ASP A 101 -19.09 -4.79 -26.87
C ASP A 101 -17.64 -4.67 -26.37
N THR A 102 -17.45 -4.05 -25.20
CA THR A 102 -16.14 -3.94 -24.55
C THR A 102 -15.59 -5.32 -24.16
N LEU A 103 -16.42 -6.18 -23.56
CA LEU A 103 -16.04 -7.52 -23.15
C LEU A 103 -15.69 -8.42 -24.34
N SER A 104 -16.54 -8.43 -25.39
CA SER A 104 -16.29 -9.21 -26.61
C SER A 104 -15.05 -8.74 -27.35
N SER A 105 -14.79 -7.43 -27.37
CA SER A 105 -13.57 -6.87 -27.96
C SER A 105 -12.32 -7.26 -27.17
N HIS A 106 -12.38 -7.21 -25.83
CA HIS A 106 -11.25 -7.52 -24.96
C HIS A 106 -10.87 -9.00 -25.00
N SER A 107 -11.85 -9.89 -24.93
CA SER A 107 -11.65 -11.35 -24.97
C SER A 107 -11.23 -11.87 -26.36
N ARG A 108 -11.24 -11.02 -27.40
CA ARG A 108 -11.06 -11.41 -28.82
C ARG A 108 -12.02 -12.53 -29.27
N MET A 109 -13.10 -12.75 -28.52
CA MET A 109 -14.13 -13.75 -28.79
C MET A 109 -15.39 -13.05 -29.30
N LYS A 110 -15.87 -13.47 -30.48
CA LYS A 110 -17.19 -13.08 -30.96
C LYS A 110 -18.21 -14.06 -30.37
N GLY A 111 -19.17 -13.52 -29.65
CA GLY A 111 -20.10 -14.33 -28.89
C GLY A 111 -21.15 -13.48 -28.18
N ASP A 112 -22.24 -14.14 -27.80
CA ASP A 112 -23.32 -13.51 -27.04
C ASP A 112 -22.94 -13.45 -25.55
N CYS A 113 -23.00 -12.24 -25.00
CA CYS A 113 -22.88 -12.01 -23.56
C CYS A 113 -24.21 -12.30 -22.87
N THR A 114 -24.20 -13.19 -21.88
CA THR A 114 -25.36 -13.47 -21.03
C THR A 114 -25.07 -13.01 -19.60
N ILE A 115 -25.99 -12.26 -19.01
CA ILE A 115 -25.92 -11.89 -17.58
C ILE A 115 -26.33 -13.11 -16.75
N LEU A 116 -25.40 -13.64 -15.96
CA LEU A 116 -25.67 -14.71 -14.99
C LEU A 116 -26.27 -14.15 -13.71
N SER A 117 -25.75 -13.03 -13.22
CA SER A 117 -26.29 -12.32 -12.06
C SER A 117 -25.93 -10.84 -12.10
N MET A 118 -26.73 -10.02 -11.41
CA MET A 118 -26.52 -8.59 -11.28
C MET A 118 -26.82 -8.18 -9.83
N GLU A 119 -25.86 -7.51 -9.21
CA GLU A 119 -25.93 -7.10 -7.79
C GLU A 119 -25.60 -5.61 -7.69
N GLY A 120 -26.44 -4.88 -6.97
CA GLY A 120 -26.12 -3.57 -6.43
C GLY A 120 -25.42 -3.72 -5.09
N GLN A 121 -24.38 -2.93 -4.84
CA GLN A 121 -23.65 -2.97 -3.58
C GLN A 121 -23.39 -1.55 -3.07
N ILE A 122 -23.52 -1.39 -1.75
CA ILE A 122 -23.20 -0.16 -1.03
C ILE A 122 -22.19 -0.51 0.06
N ASN A 123 -20.98 0.06 -0.07
CA ASN A 123 -20.02 0.05 1.02
C ASN A 123 -20.07 1.38 1.77
N ILE A 124 -20.26 1.27 3.08
CA ILE A 124 -20.14 2.32 4.09
C ILE A 124 -18.86 2.13 4.92
N LYS A 125 -18.58 3.07 5.82
CA LYS A 125 -17.49 2.98 6.81
C LYS A 125 -17.53 1.63 7.55
N GLY A 126 -16.40 0.94 7.62
CA GLY A 126 -16.29 -0.38 8.27
C GLY A 126 -16.86 -1.57 7.49
N SER A 127 -17.61 -1.34 6.42
CA SER A 127 -18.15 -2.41 5.58
C SER A 127 -17.15 -2.79 4.50
N HIS A 128 -16.80 -4.06 4.42
CA HIS A 128 -15.88 -4.58 3.41
C HIS A 128 -16.38 -5.93 2.90
N THR A 129 -16.05 -6.24 1.65
CA THR A 129 -16.31 -7.57 1.09
C THR A 129 -15.12 -8.47 1.37
N CYS A 130 -15.40 -9.71 1.75
CA CYS A 130 -14.37 -10.75 1.72
C CYS A 130 -13.98 -11.05 0.28
N SER A 131 -12.78 -11.60 0.11
CA SER A 131 -12.36 -12.19 -1.14
C SER A 131 -13.40 -13.21 -1.61
N LYS A 132 -13.85 -13.04 -2.86
CA LYS A 132 -14.79 -13.95 -3.50
C LYS A 132 -14.13 -14.59 -4.72
N LEU A 133 -14.21 -15.92 -4.78
CA LEU A 133 -14.04 -16.70 -5.99
C LEU A 133 -15.43 -16.95 -6.58
N TYR A 134 -15.66 -16.49 -7.81
CA TYR A 134 -16.82 -16.89 -8.57
C TYR A 134 -16.39 -18.10 -9.40
N GLY A 135 -17.04 -19.25 -9.21
CA GLY A 135 -16.57 -20.57 -9.68
C GLY A 135 -15.98 -20.63 -11.09
N ASN A 136 -15.27 -21.72 -11.38
CA ASN A 136 -14.41 -21.89 -12.58
C ASN A 136 -15.17 -22.09 -13.90
N TYR A 137 -16.08 -21.17 -14.24
CA TYR A 137 -16.70 -21.13 -15.55
C TYR A 137 -15.71 -20.55 -16.56
N VAL A 138 -15.34 -21.36 -17.56
CA VAL A 138 -14.55 -20.89 -18.69
C VAL A 138 -15.32 -19.76 -19.41
N ASN A 139 -14.63 -18.67 -19.74
CA ASN A 139 -15.20 -17.47 -20.36
C ASN A 139 -16.24 -16.73 -19.50
N SER A 140 -16.08 -16.80 -18.18
CA SER A 140 -16.90 -16.02 -17.26
C SER A 140 -16.12 -14.85 -16.64
N TYR A 141 -16.81 -13.73 -16.49
CA TYR A 141 -16.21 -12.45 -16.11
C TYR A 141 -17.08 -11.73 -15.08
N ILE A 142 -16.41 -11.00 -14.19
CA ILE A 142 -17.05 -10.05 -13.27
C ILE A 142 -16.78 -8.66 -13.80
N ALA A 143 -17.84 -7.92 -14.08
CA ALA A 143 -17.80 -6.50 -14.38
C ALA A 143 -18.23 -5.70 -13.15
N VAL A 144 -17.38 -4.79 -12.68
CA VAL A 144 -17.65 -3.85 -11.59
C VAL A 144 -17.75 -2.44 -12.18
N ILE A 145 -18.84 -1.73 -11.90
CA ILE A 145 -19.06 -0.35 -12.31
C ILE A 145 -19.16 0.51 -11.05
N PHE A 146 -18.27 1.49 -10.93
CA PHE A 146 -18.30 2.47 -9.85
C PHE A 146 -19.34 3.56 -10.14
N LEU A 147 -20.33 3.70 -9.26
CA LEU A 147 -21.45 4.65 -9.39
C LEU A 147 -21.31 5.85 -8.43
N VAL A 148 -20.07 6.19 -8.11
CA VAL A 148 -19.67 7.37 -7.34
C VAL A 148 -19.77 8.63 -8.18
N GLN A 149 -19.87 9.81 -7.55
CA GLN A 149 -19.87 11.11 -8.26
C GLN A 149 -18.54 11.84 -8.06
N ASN A 150 -18.23 12.21 -6.82
CA ASN A 150 -17.04 12.97 -6.46
C ASN A 150 -16.19 12.19 -5.44
N TRP A 151 -15.43 11.18 -5.92
CA TRP A 151 -14.59 10.38 -5.03
C TRP A 151 -13.27 11.11 -4.75
N ARG A 152 -13.18 11.75 -3.58
CA ARG A 152 -12.04 12.61 -3.23
C ARG A 152 -10.76 11.82 -2.95
N ARG A 153 -9.60 12.44 -3.18
CA ARG A 153 -8.28 11.96 -2.74
C ARG A 153 -8.33 11.45 -1.30
N ASN A 154 -7.62 10.36 -1.03
CA ASN A 154 -7.64 9.64 0.26
C ASN A 154 -9.02 9.08 0.65
N GLY A 155 -9.97 8.97 -0.28
CA GLY A 155 -11.29 8.37 -0.03
C GLY A 155 -11.27 6.84 0.13
N TYR A 156 -10.16 6.18 -0.21
CA TYR A 156 -9.99 4.73 -0.24
C TYR A 156 -11.06 4.07 -1.14
N GLY A 157 -11.57 2.88 -0.78
CA GLY A 157 -12.62 2.20 -1.52
C GLY A 157 -12.13 1.44 -2.77
N GLU A 158 -10.83 1.21 -2.89
CA GLU A 158 -10.22 0.53 -4.03
C GLU A 158 -10.82 -0.88 -4.26
N LEU A 159 -10.94 -1.28 -5.53
CA LEU A 159 -11.09 -2.68 -5.91
C LEU A 159 -9.70 -3.27 -6.03
N VAL A 160 -9.40 -4.31 -5.25
CA VAL A 160 -8.14 -5.04 -5.29
C VAL A 160 -8.38 -6.44 -5.81
N VAL A 161 -7.72 -6.79 -6.92
CA VAL A 161 -7.78 -8.10 -7.57
C VAL A 161 -6.49 -8.87 -7.27
N TYR A 162 -6.64 -10.14 -6.94
CA TYR A 162 -5.57 -11.03 -6.54
C TYR A 162 -5.43 -12.21 -7.52
N ASN A 163 -4.21 -12.71 -7.64
CA ASN A 163 -3.90 -14.00 -8.25
C ASN A 163 -2.92 -14.73 -7.33
N ASP A 164 -3.28 -15.95 -6.91
CA ASP A 164 -2.48 -16.77 -6.00
C ASP A 164 -2.05 -16.02 -4.72
N GLY A 165 -2.99 -15.25 -4.17
CA GLY A 165 -2.79 -14.39 -3.01
C GLY A 165 -1.99 -13.10 -3.27
N GLU A 166 -1.37 -12.90 -4.42
CA GLU A 166 -0.68 -11.63 -4.71
C GLU A 166 -1.62 -10.61 -5.35
N ILE A 167 -1.42 -9.32 -5.01
CA ILE A 167 -2.19 -8.24 -5.65
C ILE A 167 -1.78 -8.16 -7.12
N LEU A 168 -2.69 -8.51 -8.01
CA LEU A 168 -2.50 -8.36 -9.44
C LEU A 168 -2.74 -6.91 -9.89
N LYS A 169 -3.85 -6.32 -9.41
CA LYS A 169 -4.24 -4.95 -9.75
C LYS A 169 -5.05 -4.33 -8.61
N ALA A 170 -4.75 -3.09 -8.27
CA ALA A 170 -5.61 -2.25 -7.44
C ALA A 170 -6.19 -1.14 -8.33
N VAL A 171 -7.47 -0.81 -8.14
CA VAL A 171 -8.20 0.14 -8.97
C VAL A 171 -8.93 1.14 -8.08
N TYR A 172 -8.57 2.41 -8.24
CA TYR A 172 -9.19 3.52 -7.54
C TYR A 172 -10.61 3.82 -8.06
N PRO A 173 -11.61 4.14 -7.23
CA PRO A 173 -12.96 4.45 -7.69
C PRO A 173 -13.02 5.77 -8.49
N LYS A 174 -13.71 5.75 -9.63
CA LYS A 174 -14.09 6.94 -10.40
C LYS A 174 -15.51 6.81 -10.93
N MET A 175 -16.18 7.93 -11.15
CA MET A 175 -17.55 7.95 -11.68
C MET A 175 -17.62 7.20 -13.02
N GLY A 176 -18.43 6.15 -13.08
CA GLY A 176 -18.66 5.34 -14.28
C GLY A 176 -17.48 4.46 -14.70
N ARG A 177 -16.43 4.34 -13.88
CA ARG A 177 -15.29 3.45 -14.18
C ARG A 177 -15.76 2.01 -14.20
N LEU A 178 -15.48 1.33 -15.31
CA LEU A 178 -15.73 -0.08 -15.53
C LEU A 178 -14.45 -0.87 -15.29
N VAL A 179 -14.53 -1.91 -14.48
CA VAL A 179 -13.48 -2.91 -14.30
C VAL A 179 -14.02 -4.27 -14.72
N ILE A 180 -13.33 -4.98 -15.61
CA ILE A 180 -13.67 -6.35 -16.01
C ILE A 180 -12.51 -7.26 -15.60
N LEU A 181 -12.82 -8.33 -14.89
CA LEU A 181 -11.86 -9.37 -14.53
C LEU A 181 -12.44 -10.77 -14.79
N PRO A 182 -11.61 -11.78 -15.07
CA PRO A 182 -12.03 -13.18 -15.06
C PRO A 182 -12.68 -13.55 -13.71
N SER A 183 -13.76 -14.33 -13.74
CA SER A 183 -14.48 -14.71 -12.51
C SER A 183 -13.65 -15.58 -11.57
N SER A 184 -12.64 -16.26 -12.11
CA SER A 184 -11.67 -17.07 -11.36
C SER A 184 -10.67 -16.25 -10.54
N LEU A 185 -10.62 -14.92 -10.70
CA LEU A 185 -9.74 -14.08 -9.90
C LEU A 185 -10.43 -13.65 -8.60
N GLU A 186 -9.70 -13.84 -7.51
CA GLU A 186 -10.06 -13.32 -6.20
C GLU A 186 -10.07 -11.79 -6.23
N HIS A 187 -11.04 -11.18 -5.56
CA HIS A 187 -11.10 -9.74 -5.47
C HIS A 187 -11.83 -9.25 -4.23
N VAL A 188 -11.44 -8.06 -3.77
CA VAL A 188 -11.97 -7.38 -2.59
C VAL A 188 -12.30 -5.93 -2.96
N ILE A 189 -13.52 -5.48 -2.64
CA ILE A 189 -13.86 -4.06 -2.57
C ILE A 189 -13.58 -3.56 -1.15
N LYS A 190 -12.64 -2.62 -1.05
CA LYS A 190 -12.22 -2.01 0.21
C LYS A 190 -13.31 -1.03 0.72
N PRO A 191 -13.41 -0.78 2.04
CA PRO A 191 -14.29 0.25 2.57
C PRO A 191 -13.80 1.64 2.13
N PRO A 192 -14.70 2.64 2.08
CA PRO A 192 -14.30 4.04 2.17
C PRO A 192 -13.46 4.32 3.43
N ALA A 193 -12.63 5.38 3.37
CA ALA A 193 -11.94 5.89 4.55
C ALA A 193 -12.92 6.21 5.68
N VAL A 194 -12.48 6.04 6.94
CA VAL A 194 -13.34 6.18 8.12
C VAL A 194 -13.86 7.62 8.29
N ASP A 195 -13.16 8.61 7.77
CA ASP A 195 -13.59 10.00 7.77
C ASP A 195 -14.50 10.37 6.58
N MET A 196 -14.66 9.50 5.58
CA MET A 196 -15.45 9.82 4.38
C MET A 196 -16.97 9.77 4.61
N PRO A 197 -17.72 10.88 4.44
CA PRO A 197 -19.17 10.87 4.63
C PRO A 197 -19.94 10.18 3.49
N GLU A 198 -19.39 10.14 2.28
CA GLU A 198 -20.02 9.51 1.13
C GLU A 198 -20.00 7.97 1.24
N ARG A 199 -20.95 7.32 0.53
CA ARG A 199 -21.00 5.86 0.43
C ARG A 199 -20.46 5.43 -0.93
N LEU A 200 -19.75 4.31 -0.96
CA LEU A 200 -19.27 3.71 -2.20
C LEU A 200 -20.42 2.91 -2.82
N TYR A 201 -21.00 3.46 -3.88
CA TYR A 201 -22.01 2.77 -4.68
C TYR A 201 -21.34 2.05 -5.85
N LEU A 202 -21.69 0.79 -6.04
CA LEU A 202 -21.22 0.01 -7.17
C LEU A 202 -22.30 -0.94 -7.68
N MET A 203 -22.15 -1.33 -8.93
CA MET A 203 -22.92 -2.40 -9.53
C MET A 203 -21.95 -3.47 -10.02
N ARG A 204 -22.23 -4.73 -9.67
CA ARG A 204 -21.47 -5.91 -10.08
C ARG A 204 -22.34 -6.76 -10.99
N ILE A 205 -21.77 -7.18 -12.11
CA ILE A 205 -22.45 -8.00 -13.12
C ILE A 205 -21.58 -9.22 -13.39
N HIS A 206 -22.14 -10.41 -13.18
CA HIS A 206 -21.51 -11.66 -13.56
C HIS A 206 -21.96 -12.02 -14.97
N VAL A 207 -21.01 -12.09 -15.90
CA VAL A 207 -21.27 -12.28 -17.33
C VAL A 207 -20.65 -13.61 -17.79
N LEU A 208 -21.39 -14.33 -18.61
CA LEU A 208 -20.89 -15.47 -19.38
C LEU A 208 -20.77 -15.07 -20.84
N LEU A 209 -19.59 -15.26 -21.43
CA LEU A 209 -19.37 -15.06 -22.85
C LEU A 209 -19.48 -16.40 -23.57
N SER A 210 -20.60 -16.62 -24.26
CA SER A 210 -20.84 -17.84 -25.02
C SER A 210 -20.22 -17.73 -26.42
N ASN A 211 -19.50 -18.76 -26.86
CA ASN A 211 -18.94 -18.81 -28.21
C ASN A 211 -19.96 -19.49 -29.14
N GLU A 212 -20.31 -18.90 -30.28
CA GLU A 212 -21.29 -19.47 -31.24
C GLU A 212 -20.93 -20.90 -31.70
N LYS A 213 -19.67 -21.34 -31.51
CA LYS A 213 -19.15 -22.65 -31.95
C LYS A 213 -19.08 -23.75 -30.89
N ARG A 214 -19.55 -23.56 -29.66
CA ARG A 214 -19.58 -24.64 -28.65
C ARG A 214 -20.92 -24.69 -27.93
N HIS A 215 -21.88 -25.37 -28.55
CA HIS A 215 -22.89 -26.08 -27.77
C HIS A 215 -22.28 -27.40 -27.26
N SER A 216 -22.57 -27.70 -25.99
CA SER A 216 -22.22 -28.91 -25.22
C SER A 216 -20.82 -28.93 -24.56
N GLY A 217 -20.81 -29.22 -23.26
CA GLY A 217 -19.63 -29.58 -22.47
C GLY A 217 -19.45 -28.76 -21.19
N VAL A 218 -20.32 -28.95 -20.19
CA VAL A 218 -19.98 -28.64 -18.80
C VAL A 218 -19.16 -29.82 -18.29
N GLU A 219 -17.85 -29.65 -18.15
CA GLU A 219 -17.00 -30.61 -17.44
C GLU A 219 -16.58 -30.00 -16.11
N GLU A 220 -17.06 -30.63 -15.05
CA GLU A 220 -16.72 -30.36 -13.66
C GLU A 220 -15.38 -31.06 -13.37
N ILE A 221 -14.31 -30.28 -13.20
CA ILE A 221 -12.98 -30.82 -12.86
C ILE A 221 -12.90 -30.93 -11.33
N LEU A 222 -12.88 -32.18 -10.86
CA LEU A 222 -12.64 -32.56 -9.47
C LEU A 222 -11.23 -32.14 -9.04
N THR A 223 -11.15 -31.40 -7.94
CA THR A 223 -9.90 -31.00 -7.27
C THR A 223 -9.24 -32.21 -6.60
N THR A 224 -8.00 -32.50 -6.96
CA THR A 224 -7.13 -33.42 -6.22
C THR A 224 -6.58 -32.75 -4.96
N ASP A 225 -6.89 -33.38 -3.84
CA ASP A 225 -6.45 -33.07 -2.49
C ASP A 225 -4.96 -33.43 -2.31
N THR A 226 -4.13 -32.47 -1.93
CA THR A 226 -2.77 -32.72 -1.42
C THR A 226 -2.55 -31.90 -0.16
N SER A 227 -3.04 -32.44 0.95
CA SER A 227 -2.65 -32.00 2.29
C SER A 227 -1.23 -32.48 2.62
N SER A 228 -0.31 -31.56 2.88
CA SER A 228 0.81 -31.81 3.80
C SER A 228 0.94 -30.63 4.74
N ARG A 229 0.19 -30.68 5.85
CA ARG A 229 0.40 -29.80 7.01
C ARG A 229 1.72 -30.17 7.67
N LYS A 230 2.56 -29.17 7.94
CA LYS A 230 3.53 -29.24 9.03
C LYS A 230 2.99 -28.41 10.17
N ASP A 231 2.68 -29.08 11.27
CA ASP A 231 2.31 -28.46 12.53
C ASP A 231 3.49 -27.62 13.05
N ILE A 232 3.22 -26.40 13.48
CA ILE A 232 4.17 -25.56 14.22
C ILE A 232 3.57 -25.38 15.62
N ASP A 233 4.29 -25.90 16.59
CA ASP A 233 4.00 -25.86 18.03
C ASP A 233 4.35 -24.47 18.60
N PRO A 234 3.46 -23.78 19.35
CA PRO A 234 3.79 -22.51 19.96
C PRO A 234 4.33 -22.71 21.39
N PHE A 235 5.25 -21.82 21.78
CA PHE A 235 5.85 -21.61 23.11
C PHE A 235 7.20 -22.28 23.37
N GLU A 236 8.27 -21.53 23.11
CA GLU A 236 9.43 -21.50 24.00
C GLU A 236 9.74 -20.06 24.44
N LYS A 237 9.85 -19.88 25.76
CA LYS A 237 10.31 -18.63 26.40
C LYS A 237 11.82 -18.48 26.20
N TYR A 238 12.25 -17.33 25.72
CA TYR A 238 13.66 -16.94 25.64
C TYR A 238 13.89 -15.51 26.14
N PRO A 239 15.12 -15.20 26.63
CA PRO A 239 15.38 -14.11 27.56
C PRO A 239 15.49 -12.75 26.88
N ASN A 240 15.27 -11.70 27.69
CA ASN A 240 15.41 -10.28 27.35
C ASN A 240 16.64 -10.00 26.48
N PHE A 241 16.42 -9.54 25.25
CA PHE A 241 17.47 -9.09 24.34
C PHE A 241 17.31 -7.60 24.07
N LYS A 242 18.34 -6.82 24.40
CA LYS A 242 18.49 -5.43 23.95
C LYS A 242 18.71 -5.47 22.43
N LEU A 243 17.87 -4.75 21.68
CA LEU A 243 17.92 -4.37 20.26
C LEU A 243 18.85 -5.18 19.34
N LEU A 244 18.30 -5.75 18.25
CA LEU A 244 19.00 -6.22 17.03
C LEU A 244 20.52 -6.32 17.22
N ALA A 245 21.03 -7.51 17.56
CA ALA A 245 22.40 -7.70 18.06
C ALA A 245 23.38 -6.77 17.34
N LYS A 246 23.96 -5.81 18.06
CA LYS A 246 25.07 -5.00 17.54
C LYS A 246 26.06 -6.01 16.98
N THR A 247 26.37 -5.91 15.69
CA THR A 247 27.39 -6.79 15.13
C THR A 247 28.66 -6.52 15.91
N ASP A 248 29.28 -7.56 16.47
CA ASP A 248 30.62 -7.41 17.04
C ASP A 248 31.46 -6.67 16.00
N HIS A 249 32.23 -5.65 16.41
CA HIS A 249 33.12 -4.93 15.49
C HIS A 249 34.10 -5.87 14.75
N ASP A 250 34.27 -7.08 15.27
CA ASP A 250 35.09 -8.18 14.73
C ASP A 250 34.28 -9.25 13.94
N ALA A 251 32.95 -9.13 13.86
CA ALA A 251 32.13 -10.03 13.06
C ALA A 251 32.41 -9.80 11.57
N ALA A 252 32.73 -10.88 10.84
CA ALA A 252 32.98 -10.82 9.41
C ALA A 252 31.80 -10.13 8.69
N PRO A 253 32.06 -9.29 7.67
CA PRO A 253 31.01 -8.66 6.88
C PRO A 253 30.02 -9.73 6.39
N ARG A 254 28.72 -9.43 6.47
CA ARG A 254 27.68 -10.30 5.90
C ARG A 254 28.06 -10.59 4.44
N ASP A 255 28.11 -11.87 4.08
CA ASP A 255 28.45 -12.29 2.72
C ASP A 255 27.62 -11.51 1.69
N LYS A 256 28.24 -11.15 0.56
CA LYS A 256 27.56 -10.42 -0.50
C LYS A 256 26.38 -11.26 -1.02
N LEU A 257 25.17 -10.79 -0.78
CA LEU A 257 23.94 -11.45 -1.22
C LEU A 257 23.63 -11.08 -2.68
N ASP A 258 23.22 -12.07 -3.47
CA ASP A 258 22.61 -11.79 -4.77
C ASP A 258 21.15 -11.37 -4.56
N ILE A 259 20.94 -10.06 -4.36
CA ILE A 259 19.62 -9.48 -4.07
C ILE A 259 18.57 -9.88 -5.12
N LYS A 260 18.97 -10.12 -6.38
CA LYS A 260 18.05 -10.44 -7.48
C LYS A 260 17.29 -11.75 -7.24
N GLN A 261 17.88 -12.71 -6.51
CA GLN A 261 17.24 -14.00 -6.25
C GLN A 261 16.02 -13.89 -5.32
N PHE A 262 15.93 -12.80 -4.56
CA PHE A 262 14.84 -12.55 -3.60
C PHE A 262 13.74 -11.65 -4.16
N VAL A 263 13.93 -11.06 -5.35
CA VAL A 263 12.94 -10.16 -5.96
C VAL A 263 11.74 -10.98 -6.44
N THR A 264 10.59 -10.78 -5.79
CA THR A 264 9.35 -11.46 -6.18
C THR A 264 8.48 -10.60 -7.07
N ARG A 265 8.56 -9.27 -6.94
CA ARG A 265 7.84 -8.32 -7.78
C ARG A 265 8.66 -7.06 -8.03
N ASN A 266 8.45 -6.46 -9.19
CA ASN A 266 8.96 -5.14 -9.49
C ASN A 266 7.91 -4.34 -10.26
N PHE A 267 8.03 -3.03 -10.18
CA PHE A 267 7.29 -2.09 -10.99
C PHE A 267 8.19 -0.91 -11.32
N THR A 268 8.12 -0.44 -12.56
CA THR A 268 8.86 0.73 -13.02
C THR A 268 7.87 1.77 -13.53
N THR A 269 7.97 2.99 -13.01
CA THR A 269 7.19 4.14 -13.47
C THR A 269 7.61 4.53 -14.89
N SER A 270 6.80 5.37 -15.55
CA SER A 270 7.09 5.86 -16.90
C SER A 270 8.40 6.65 -17.01
N ASP A 271 8.86 7.25 -15.91
CA ASP A 271 10.12 8.00 -15.81
C ASP A 271 11.28 7.17 -15.23
N GLY A 272 11.11 5.86 -15.08
CA GLY A 272 12.20 4.94 -14.76
C GLY A 272 12.47 4.71 -13.28
N ARG A 273 11.70 5.32 -12.37
CA ARG A 273 11.76 5.02 -10.93
C ARG A 273 11.14 3.66 -10.66
N CYS A 274 11.64 2.94 -9.66
CA CYS A 274 11.19 1.57 -9.39
C CYS A 274 10.64 1.38 -7.98
N VAL A 275 9.74 0.41 -7.86
CA VAL A 275 9.32 -0.25 -6.62
C VAL A 275 9.73 -1.70 -6.73
N ILE A 276 10.52 -2.19 -5.78
CA ILE A 276 11.02 -3.58 -5.76
C ILE A 276 10.53 -4.25 -4.48
N VAL A 277 9.97 -5.43 -4.64
CA VAL A 277 9.46 -6.26 -3.54
C VAL A 277 10.36 -7.49 -3.40
N LEU A 278 10.83 -7.73 -2.19
CA LEU A 278 11.65 -8.88 -1.85
C LEU A 278 10.97 -9.71 -0.76
N ASP A 279 11.01 -11.03 -0.93
CA ASP A 279 10.52 -11.98 0.06
C ASP A 279 11.70 -12.87 0.53
N ASP A 280 11.57 -13.45 1.72
CA ASP A 280 12.47 -14.48 2.27
C ASP A 280 13.97 -14.10 2.36
N ILE A 281 14.27 -12.79 2.43
CA ILE A 281 15.64 -12.27 2.55
C ILE A 281 16.09 -12.05 4.00
N LEU A 282 15.14 -11.83 4.93
CA LEU A 282 15.43 -11.62 6.34
C LEU A 282 15.54 -12.96 7.08
N PRO A 283 16.60 -13.18 7.89
CA PRO A 283 16.66 -14.34 8.77
C PRO A 283 15.53 -14.32 9.79
N ALA A 284 14.84 -15.45 9.96
CA ALA A 284 13.70 -15.57 10.87
C ALA A 284 13.98 -15.02 12.28
N LYS A 285 15.16 -15.34 12.85
CA LYS A 285 15.56 -14.86 14.19
C LYS A 285 15.66 -13.33 14.27
N GLU A 286 16.19 -12.67 13.24
CA GLU A 286 16.31 -11.20 13.20
C GLU A 286 14.92 -10.56 13.07
N LEU A 287 14.07 -11.15 12.23
CA LEU A 287 12.70 -10.71 12.00
C LEU A 287 11.81 -10.86 13.25
N ASP A 288 11.91 -11.99 13.96
CA ASP A 288 11.19 -12.24 15.21
C ASP A 288 11.63 -11.26 16.31
N ALA A 289 12.94 -10.99 16.41
CA ALA A 289 13.47 -10.02 17.37
C ALA A 289 12.99 -8.58 17.07
N LEU A 290 12.93 -8.20 15.78
CA LEU A 290 12.37 -6.92 15.36
C LEU A 290 10.88 -6.82 15.72
N MET A 291 10.11 -7.87 15.44
CA MET A 291 8.68 -7.91 15.78
C MET A 291 8.44 -7.84 17.30
N GLN A 292 9.20 -8.58 18.10
CA GLN A 292 9.11 -8.49 19.56
C GLN A 292 9.39 -7.08 20.06
N THR A 293 10.44 -6.43 19.54
CA THR A 293 10.76 -5.03 19.87
C THR A 293 9.56 -4.14 19.59
N VAL A 294 9.02 -4.22 18.37
CA VAL A 294 7.88 -3.44 17.89
C VAL A 294 6.63 -3.61 18.74
N VAL A 295 6.32 -4.84 19.20
CA VAL A 295 5.13 -5.08 20.04
C VAL A 295 5.34 -4.70 21.50
N SER A 296 6.58 -4.74 22.01
CA SER A 296 6.89 -4.51 23.42
C SER A 296 7.21 -3.05 23.78
N SER A 297 7.52 -2.22 22.77
CA SER A 297 7.94 -0.84 22.95
C SER A 297 6.77 0.15 22.98
N GLY A 298 7.04 1.36 23.50
CA GLY A 298 6.08 2.47 23.46
C GLY A 298 6.01 3.12 22.08
N TYR A 299 4.80 3.52 21.69
CA TYR A 299 4.54 4.36 20.52
C TYR A 299 4.23 5.77 21.00
N ASN A 300 4.63 6.76 20.21
CA ASN A 300 4.12 8.11 20.40
C ASN A 300 2.61 8.12 20.10
N ASP A 301 1.80 8.65 21.02
CA ASP A 301 0.35 8.75 20.94
C ASP A 301 -0.16 10.16 20.62
N ASN A 302 0.77 11.09 20.32
CA ASN A 302 0.42 12.42 19.85
C ASN A 302 -0.42 12.33 18.59
N ALA A 303 -1.43 13.21 18.48
CA ALA A 303 -2.16 13.37 17.24
C ALA A 303 -1.17 13.68 16.10
N ALA A 304 -1.40 13.12 14.92
CA ALA A 304 -0.62 13.45 13.75
C ALA A 304 -0.59 14.97 13.57
N ASP A 305 0.61 15.52 13.39
CA ASP A 305 0.82 16.95 13.22
C ASP A 305 -0.03 17.46 12.05
N LYS A 306 -0.52 18.70 12.13
CA LYS A 306 -1.20 19.37 11.01
C LYS A 306 -0.32 19.43 9.77
N ASP A 307 0.99 19.45 9.96
CA ASP A 307 1.99 19.44 8.88
C ASP A 307 2.46 18.01 8.53
N SER A 308 1.94 16.97 9.18
CA SER A 308 2.19 15.57 8.81
C SER A 308 1.73 15.33 7.38
N THR A 309 2.65 14.84 6.56
CA THR A 309 2.37 14.57 5.15
C THR A 309 1.63 13.24 4.95
N ASP A 310 1.84 12.27 5.83
CA ASP A 310 1.34 10.90 5.73
C ASP A 310 0.19 10.57 6.69
N ASN A 311 -0.05 11.42 7.68
CA ASN A 311 -1.06 11.28 8.73
C ASN A 311 -0.95 9.93 9.49
N VAL A 312 0.27 9.43 9.68
CA VAL A 312 0.54 8.28 10.56
C VAL A 312 0.68 8.79 11.99
N GLN A 313 -0.19 8.31 12.89
CA GLN A 313 -0.23 8.79 14.28
C GLN A 313 0.79 8.07 15.16
N TRP A 314 0.81 6.74 15.09
CA TRP A 314 1.58 5.93 16.02
C TRP A 314 2.92 5.56 15.41
N ILE A 315 3.95 6.33 15.77
CA ILE A 315 5.32 6.10 15.31
C ILE A 315 6.22 5.80 16.52
N MET A 316 7.00 4.73 16.39
CA MET A 316 8.13 4.45 17.27
C MET A 316 9.42 4.74 16.50
N ALA A 317 10.13 5.80 16.87
CA ALA A 317 11.40 6.18 16.25
C ALA A 317 12.57 5.31 16.76
N PHE A 318 13.62 5.20 15.95
CA PHE A 318 14.86 4.52 16.29
C PHE A 318 16.06 5.42 16.03
N GLU A 319 17.05 5.35 16.91
CA GLU A 319 18.31 6.07 16.75
C GLU A 319 19.11 5.56 15.55
N VAL A 320 19.44 6.48 14.64
CA VAL A 320 20.24 6.19 13.43
C VAL A 320 21.59 5.59 13.81
N ASP A 321 22.26 6.17 14.81
CA ASP A 321 23.60 5.75 15.21
C ASP A 321 23.62 4.35 15.81
N ASP A 322 22.54 3.90 16.46
CA ASP A 322 22.40 2.53 16.93
C ASP A 322 22.03 1.57 15.78
N PHE A 323 21.12 1.98 14.90
CA PHE A 323 20.67 1.12 13.79
C PHE A 323 21.80 0.76 12.83
N VAL A 324 22.70 1.70 12.51
CA VAL A 324 23.81 1.43 11.59
C VAL A 324 24.84 0.44 12.13
N GLN A 325 24.79 0.13 13.43
CA GLN A 325 25.64 -0.88 14.07
C GLN A 325 25.02 -2.30 14.00
N THR A 326 23.84 -2.46 13.41
CA THR A 326 23.09 -3.73 13.38
C THR A 326 23.35 -4.53 12.10
N SER A 327 23.16 -5.86 12.17
CA SER A 327 23.18 -6.73 10.99
C SER A 327 22.05 -6.41 10.00
N LEU A 328 20.95 -5.84 10.49
CA LEU A 328 19.82 -5.41 9.67
C LEU A 328 20.22 -4.25 8.75
N TRP A 329 20.95 -3.25 9.26
CA TRP A 329 21.48 -2.18 8.40
C TRP A 329 22.43 -2.72 7.33
N GLN A 330 23.32 -3.67 7.67
CA GLN A 330 24.22 -4.28 6.68
C GLN A 330 23.45 -4.90 5.51
N LEU A 331 22.29 -5.53 5.78
CA LEU A 331 21.42 -6.05 4.74
C LEU A 331 20.72 -4.94 3.95
N VAL A 332 20.13 -3.96 4.64
CA VAL A 332 19.45 -2.81 4.02
C VAL A 332 20.41 -2.06 3.08
N SER A 333 21.66 -1.85 3.49
CA SER A 333 22.71 -1.22 2.70
C SER A 333 23.03 -2.01 1.42
N GLN A 334 23.08 -3.35 1.49
CA GLN A 334 23.23 -4.20 0.31
C GLN A 334 22.02 -4.10 -0.63
N ILE A 335 20.80 -4.07 -0.08
CA ILE A 335 19.56 -3.93 -0.87
C ILE A 335 19.55 -2.59 -1.61
N VAL A 336 19.72 -1.46 -0.92
CA VAL A 336 19.69 -0.14 -1.55
C VAL A 336 20.82 0.04 -2.57
N THR A 337 21.99 -0.55 -2.32
CA THR A 337 23.10 -0.55 -3.29
C THR A 337 22.73 -1.33 -4.55
N ALA A 338 22.14 -2.52 -4.41
CA ALA A 338 21.73 -3.32 -5.55
C ALA A 338 20.60 -2.67 -6.37
N VAL A 339 19.67 -1.99 -5.70
CA VAL A 339 18.51 -1.33 -6.31
C VAL A 339 18.89 -0.02 -7.00
N SER A 340 19.68 0.82 -6.33
CA SER A 340 20.11 2.12 -6.86
C SER A 340 21.28 2.02 -7.85
N GLY A 341 22.04 0.92 -7.80
CA GLY A 341 23.30 0.75 -8.52
C GLY A 341 24.44 1.62 -7.98
N LYS A 342 24.29 2.21 -6.79
CA LYS A 342 25.26 3.10 -6.15
C LYS A 342 25.46 2.74 -4.69
N GLU A 343 26.73 2.70 -4.27
CA GLU A 343 27.10 2.62 -2.86
C GLU A 343 26.97 4.00 -2.18
N GLY A 344 26.98 4.02 -0.86
CA GLY A 344 27.07 5.25 -0.06
C GLY A 344 25.77 5.76 0.54
N TYR A 345 24.63 5.15 0.20
CA TYR A 345 23.36 5.46 0.86
C TYR A 345 23.44 5.26 2.38
N TYR A 346 22.80 6.16 3.12
CA TYR A 346 22.84 6.19 4.59
C TYR A 346 21.46 6.56 5.16
N PRO A 347 21.03 5.96 6.30
CA PRO A 347 19.71 6.22 6.84
C PRO A 347 19.70 7.55 7.61
N TYR A 348 18.56 8.23 7.61
CA TYR A 348 18.36 9.48 8.36
C TYR A 348 17.04 9.51 9.15
N ASP A 349 16.07 8.67 8.78
CA ASP A 349 14.78 8.57 9.46
C ASP A 349 14.40 7.08 9.52
N ILE A 350 14.17 6.59 10.74
CA ILE A 350 13.94 5.18 11.03
C ILE A 350 12.82 5.10 12.04
N GLY A 351 11.76 4.38 11.69
CA GLY A 351 10.61 4.26 12.55
C GLY A 351 9.82 3.00 12.31
N CYS A 352 9.02 2.59 13.29
CA CYS A 352 7.95 1.64 13.06
C CYS A 352 6.62 2.39 13.06
N ASN A 353 5.87 2.21 11.97
CA ASN A 353 4.51 2.71 11.85
C ASN A 353 3.56 1.65 12.38
N ASN A 354 2.69 2.05 13.30
CA ASN A 354 1.56 1.28 13.79
C ASN A 354 0.27 1.93 13.24
N ILE A 355 -0.31 1.29 12.22
CA ILE A 355 -1.52 1.80 11.56
C ILE A 355 -2.72 1.00 12.06
N GLN A 356 -3.62 1.68 12.76
CA GLN A 356 -4.86 1.13 13.27
C GLN A 356 -5.99 1.22 12.25
N SER A 357 -7.07 0.47 12.50
CA SER A 357 -8.19 0.39 11.57
C SER A 357 -8.96 1.70 11.37
N ALA A 358 -8.86 2.63 12.32
CA ALA A 358 -9.53 3.93 12.28
C ALA A 358 -8.68 5.02 11.61
N ASP A 359 -7.42 4.75 11.31
CA ASP A 359 -6.48 5.74 10.79
C ASP A 359 -6.81 6.14 9.35
N THR A 360 -6.47 7.38 9.01
CA THR A 360 -6.75 7.99 7.70
C THR A 360 -5.47 8.50 7.04
N THR A 361 -4.50 7.60 6.86
CA THR A 361 -3.22 7.92 6.21
C THR A 361 -3.43 8.55 4.83
N THR A 362 -2.53 9.48 4.49
CA THR A 362 -2.62 10.32 3.29
C THR A 362 -1.58 9.95 2.25
N ILE A 363 -1.91 10.23 0.99
CA ILE A 363 -0.96 10.10 -0.13
C ILE A 363 0.13 11.15 0.02
N HIS A 364 1.39 10.72 0.01
CA HIS A 364 2.56 11.58 0.18
C HIS A 364 3.75 11.08 -0.62
N THR A 365 4.81 11.89 -0.63
CA THR A 365 6.16 11.53 -1.08
C THR A 365 7.11 11.72 0.09
N ASP A 366 8.16 10.91 0.15
CA ASP A 366 9.15 10.95 1.24
C ASP A 366 10.27 11.96 1.01
N CYS A 367 10.44 12.43 -0.22
CA CYS A 367 11.49 13.37 -0.57
C CYS A 367 11.06 14.31 -1.72
N ALA A 368 11.81 15.40 -1.89
CA ALA A 368 11.59 16.35 -2.98
C ALA A 368 12.02 15.76 -4.34
N VAL A 369 11.50 16.33 -5.43
CA VAL A 369 11.63 15.77 -6.79
C VAL A 369 13.10 15.70 -7.26
N ASP A 370 13.95 16.60 -6.78
CA ASP A 370 15.38 16.69 -7.07
C ASP A 370 16.26 15.85 -6.14
N GLU A 371 15.67 15.26 -5.11
CA GLU A 371 16.38 14.40 -4.16
C GLU A 371 16.39 12.94 -4.63
N ASN A 372 17.52 12.27 -4.40
CA ASN A 372 17.74 10.89 -4.81
C ASN A 372 17.75 9.98 -3.57
N GLU A 373 16.55 9.71 -3.06
CA GLU A 373 16.33 9.04 -1.77
C GLU A 373 15.47 7.80 -1.93
N PHE A 374 15.69 6.84 -1.06
CA PHE A 374 14.95 5.59 -1.04
C PHE A 374 14.31 5.36 0.31
N THR A 375 13.09 4.83 0.26
CA THR A 375 12.38 4.33 1.43
C THR A 375 12.30 2.82 1.33
N LEU A 376 12.68 2.14 2.40
CA LEU A 376 12.54 0.70 2.56
C LEU A 376 11.52 0.42 3.67
N LEU A 377 10.55 -0.43 3.39
CA LEU A 377 9.55 -0.92 4.35
C LEU A 377 9.76 -2.42 4.59
N ILE A 378 9.75 -2.84 5.86
CA ILE A 378 9.65 -4.24 6.29
C ILE A 378 8.28 -4.45 6.93
N TYR A 379 7.49 -5.37 6.39
CA TYR A 379 6.17 -5.70 6.94
C TYR A 379 6.27 -6.73 8.05
N LEU A 380 5.68 -6.45 9.22
CA LEU A 380 5.88 -7.24 10.43
C LEU A 380 4.63 -8.02 10.89
N ASN A 381 3.54 -7.95 10.14
CA ASN A 381 2.34 -8.70 10.47
C ASN A 381 2.43 -10.17 10.04
N GLN A 382 2.29 -11.07 11.02
CA GLN A 382 2.14 -12.51 10.80
C GLN A 382 0.73 -12.85 10.28
N ASN A 383 0.63 -13.91 9.47
CA ASN A 383 -0.64 -14.46 8.97
C ASN A 383 -1.57 -13.44 8.28
N TRP A 384 -0.99 -12.46 7.58
CA TRP A 384 -1.75 -11.42 6.89
C TRP A 384 -2.42 -11.96 5.62
N THR A 385 -3.73 -11.74 5.48
CA THR A 385 -4.53 -12.21 4.34
C THR A 385 -5.05 -11.03 3.52
N GLU A 386 -5.60 -11.31 2.33
CA GLU A 386 -6.27 -10.32 1.48
C GLU A 386 -7.45 -9.61 2.17
N ASN A 387 -8.07 -10.27 3.16
CA ASN A 387 -9.16 -9.73 3.98
C ASN A 387 -8.66 -8.89 5.17
N HIS A 388 -7.35 -8.78 5.38
CA HIS A 388 -6.76 -7.86 6.37
C HIS A 388 -6.36 -6.51 5.76
N HIS A 389 -6.52 -6.33 4.44
CA HIS A 389 -6.23 -5.06 3.77
C HIS A 389 -4.76 -4.65 3.95
N GLY A 390 -4.48 -3.42 4.36
CA GLY A 390 -3.14 -3.04 4.78
C GLY A 390 -2.14 -2.76 3.66
N GLU A 391 -2.54 -2.75 2.39
CA GLU A 391 -1.59 -2.56 1.30
C GLU A 391 -0.90 -1.20 1.34
N THR A 392 0.39 -1.17 0.98
CA THR A 392 1.02 0.09 0.54
C THR A 392 0.65 0.30 -0.91
N ALA A 393 -0.17 1.31 -1.19
CA ALA A 393 -0.62 1.68 -2.53
C ALA A 393 0.27 2.80 -3.07
N PHE A 394 0.71 2.65 -4.33
CA PHE A 394 1.51 3.64 -5.06
C PHE A 394 0.66 4.24 -6.18
N PHE A 395 0.80 5.55 -6.39
CA PHE A 395 -0.05 6.33 -7.29
C PHE A 395 0.77 6.98 -8.42
N SER A 396 0.10 7.27 -9.53
CA SER A 396 0.72 8.00 -10.66
C SER A 396 1.16 9.41 -10.29
N ASP A 397 0.46 10.00 -9.33
CA ASP A 397 0.53 11.42 -8.99
C ASP A 397 0.03 11.66 -7.57
N MET A 398 0.18 12.91 -7.12
CA MET A 398 -0.24 13.34 -5.78
C MET A 398 -1.75 13.52 -5.66
N GLU A 399 -2.48 13.66 -6.77
CA GLU A 399 -3.94 13.69 -6.77
C GLU A 399 -4.53 12.34 -6.34
N GLY A 400 -3.79 11.23 -6.53
CA GLY A 400 -4.16 9.92 -6.01
C GLY A 400 -5.27 9.24 -6.80
N ASN A 401 -5.45 9.64 -8.06
CA ASN A 401 -6.57 9.21 -8.88
C ASN A 401 -6.34 7.85 -9.56
N GLU A 402 -5.11 7.33 -9.56
CA GLU A 402 -4.80 6.05 -10.20
C GLU A 402 -3.74 5.30 -9.40
N VAL A 403 -4.06 4.06 -9.03
CA VAL A 403 -3.09 3.15 -8.38
C VAL A 403 -2.26 2.48 -9.47
N ILE A 404 -0.96 2.70 -9.43
CA ILE A 404 -0.01 2.14 -10.40
C ILE A 404 0.60 0.83 -9.90
N PHE A 405 0.75 0.67 -8.59
CA PHE A 405 1.26 -0.55 -7.97
C PHE A 405 0.76 -0.66 -6.53
N ALA A 406 0.67 -1.88 -5.98
CA ALA A 406 0.30 -2.09 -4.59
C ALA A 406 0.98 -3.33 -4.01
N VAL A 407 1.46 -3.20 -2.77
CA VAL A 407 2.17 -4.24 -2.05
C VAL A 407 1.35 -4.68 -0.86
N ARG A 408 0.93 -5.95 -0.85
CA ARG A 408 0.26 -6.58 0.29
C ARG A 408 1.30 -6.86 1.39
N PRO A 409 1.02 -6.55 2.66
CA PRO A 409 1.86 -6.96 3.78
C PRO A 409 2.00 -8.48 3.83
N LYS A 410 3.22 -8.94 4.09
CA LYS A 410 3.54 -10.31 4.49
C LYS A 410 4.68 -10.26 5.50
N TYR A 411 4.71 -11.19 6.44
CA TYR A 411 5.75 -11.22 7.45
C TYR A 411 7.15 -11.31 6.83
N GLY A 412 8.00 -10.31 7.08
CA GLY A 412 9.36 -10.23 6.55
C GLY A 412 9.49 -9.76 5.11
N ARG A 413 8.39 -9.47 4.42
CA ARG A 413 8.43 -8.88 3.07
C ARG A 413 9.06 -7.49 3.15
N ILE A 414 9.91 -7.21 2.18
CA ILE A 414 10.53 -5.90 1.99
C ILE A 414 9.94 -5.23 0.75
N SER A 415 9.62 -3.94 0.84
CA SER A 415 9.37 -3.08 -0.30
C SER A 415 10.36 -1.91 -0.27
N ILE A 416 11.12 -1.72 -1.33
CA ILE A 416 12.03 -0.57 -1.49
C ILE A 416 11.64 0.22 -2.72
N PHE A 417 11.55 1.53 -2.58
CA PHE A 417 11.12 2.43 -3.65
C PHE A 417 11.77 3.80 -3.54
N HIS A 418 11.79 4.53 -4.66
CA HIS A 418 12.28 5.90 -4.69
C HIS A 418 11.29 6.84 -3.97
N GLY A 419 11.79 7.70 -3.06
CA GLY A 419 10.95 8.49 -2.16
C GLY A 419 10.00 9.48 -2.84
N THR A 420 10.27 9.85 -4.09
CA THR A 420 9.41 10.73 -4.90
C THR A 420 8.18 10.04 -5.50
N ILE A 421 7.99 8.73 -5.31
CA ILE A 421 6.81 8.01 -5.80
C ILE A 421 5.65 8.26 -4.82
N PRO A 422 4.52 8.86 -5.26
CA PRO A 422 3.37 9.08 -4.39
C PRO A 422 2.81 7.76 -3.84
N HIS A 423 2.63 7.66 -2.53
CA HIS A 423 2.19 6.42 -1.90
C HIS A 423 1.42 6.67 -0.61
N SER A 424 0.73 5.64 -0.13
CA SER A 424 -0.04 5.66 1.12
C SER A 424 -0.24 4.24 1.66
N ALA A 425 -0.17 4.08 2.98
CA ALA A 425 -0.37 2.81 3.65
C ALA A 425 -1.83 2.66 4.08
N ARG A 426 -2.60 1.76 3.44
CA ARG A 426 -4.00 1.56 3.80
C ARG A 426 -4.13 0.95 5.20
N PRO A 427 -5.11 1.35 6.01
CA PRO A 427 -5.35 0.73 7.31
C PRO A 427 -5.95 -0.68 7.15
N PRO A 428 -5.88 -1.53 8.19
CA PRO A 428 -6.69 -2.74 8.26
C PRO A 428 -8.18 -2.40 8.37
N PRO A 429 -9.11 -3.33 8.09
CA PRO A 429 -10.54 -3.07 8.23
C PRO A 429 -10.92 -2.90 9.71
N LEU A 430 -12.03 -2.20 10.00
CA LEU A 430 -12.53 -1.99 11.38
C LEU A 430 -12.84 -3.28 12.15
N THR A 431 -12.98 -4.41 11.46
CA THR A 431 -13.21 -5.72 12.08
C THR A 431 -11.92 -6.45 12.44
N TYR A 432 -10.76 -5.92 12.07
CA TYR A 432 -9.48 -6.52 12.40
C TYR A 432 -9.05 -6.09 13.80
N GLU A 433 -8.80 -7.06 14.67
CA GLU A 433 -8.27 -6.81 16.00
C GLU A 433 -6.75 -6.73 15.96
N GLY A 434 -6.24 -5.49 15.99
CA GLY A 434 -4.81 -5.20 15.99
C GLY A 434 -4.44 -4.11 15.00
N ALA A 435 -3.15 -4.01 14.69
CA ALA A 435 -2.61 -2.98 13.82
C ALA A 435 -1.78 -3.57 12.68
N ARG A 436 -1.60 -2.76 11.64
CA ARG A 436 -0.62 -3.00 10.57
C ARG A 436 0.71 -2.38 10.99
N PHE A 437 1.75 -3.19 11.10
CA PHE A 437 3.10 -2.78 11.46
C PHE A 437 4.02 -2.77 10.24
N SER A 438 4.72 -1.65 10.04
CA SER A 438 5.82 -1.57 9.07
C SER A 438 7.01 -0.83 9.65
N PHE A 439 8.18 -1.46 9.62
CA PHE A 439 9.45 -0.80 9.93
C PHE A 439 9.96 -0.08 8.68
N ALA A 440 10.11 1.23 8.77
CA ALA A 440 10.50 2.12 7.69
C ALA A 440 11.94 2.61 7.90
N VAL A 441 12.70 2.65 6.80
CA VAL A 441 14.05 3.23 6.75
C VAL A 441 14.11 4.17 5.56
N LYS A 442 14.24 5.46 5.80
CA LYS A 442 14.49 6.46 4.75
C LYS A 442 15.99 6.74 4.65
N MET A 443 16.50 6.76 3.42
CA MET A 443 17.93 6.81 3.12
C MET A 443 18.24 7.87 2.09
N ALA A 444 19.26 8.68 2.38
CA ALA A 444 19.80 9.67 1.46
C ALA A 444 21.03 9.12 0.73
N ALA A 445 21.38 9.74 -0.41
CA ALA A 445 22.44 9.27 -1.30
C ALA A 445 23.86 9.26 -0.70
N SER A 446 24.08 9.96 0.42
CA SER A 446 25.35 9.96 1.15
C SER A 446 25.13 10.14 2.66
N LYS A 447 26.11 9.72 3.46
CA LYS A 447 26.13 9.96 4.91
C LYS A 447 26.04 11.44 5.25
N GLU A 448 26.74 12.31 4.53
CA GLU A 448 26.70 13.76 4.76
C GLU A 448 25.29 14.34 4.59
N ILE A 449 24.60 13.96 3.51
CA ILE A 449 23.22 14.42 3.26
C ILE A 449 22.27 13.86 4.32
N ALA A 450 22.41 12.57 4.65
CA ALA A 450 21.59 11.92 5.66
C ALA A 450 21.73 12.58 7.04
N LEU A 451 22.96 12.89 7.47
CA LEU A 451 23.20 13.57 8.75
C LEU A 451 22.58 14.96 8.76
N ARG A 452 22.76 15.74 7.69
CA ARG A 452 22.11 17.05 7.59
C ARG A 452 20.59 16.96 7.68
N LYS A 453 19.98 15.92 7.09
CA LYS A 453 18.53 15.71 7.18
C LYS A 453 18.08 15.34 8.59
N SER A 454 18.83 14.47 9.28
CA SER A 454 18.60 14.16 10.69
C SER A 454 18.61 15.45 11.53
N ASP A 455 19.63 16.29 11.36
CA ASP A 455 19.75 17.55 12.10
C ASP A 455 18.58 18.52 11.79
N MET A 456 18.10 18.53 10.54
CA MET A 456 16.92 19.32 10.13
C MET A 456 15.60 18.77 10.68
N MET A 457 15.51 17.48 10.99
CA MET A 457 14.34 16.89 11.66
C MET A 457 14.33 17.28 13.14
N ASP A 458 15.49 17.29 13.79
CA ASP A 458 15.63 17.73 15.19
C ASP A 458 15.27 19.21 15.35
N LEU A 459 15.51 20.03 14.32
CA LEU A 459 15.05 21.42 14.29
C LEU A 459 13.53 21.57 14.40
N GLN A 460 12.75 20.58 13.96
CA GLN A 460 11.30 20.66 14.07
C GLN A 460 10.86 20.68 15.54
N VAL A 461 11.53 19.90 16.41
CA VAL A 461 11.30 19.91 17.86
C VAL A 461 11.52 21.32 18.44
N LEU A 462 12.59 21.99 17.99
CA LEU A 462 12.87 23.37 18.41
C LEU A 462 11.82 24.36 17.89
N ARG A 463 11.34 24.18 16.66
CA ARG A 463 10.27 25.01 16.09
C ARG A 463 8.95 24.80 16.83
N ASP A 464 8.64 23.57 17.22
CA ASP A 464 7.45 23.27 18.01
C ASP A 464 7.55 23.91 19.40
N ALA A 465 8.74 23.98 19.99
CA ALA A 465 8.97 24.68 21.25
C ALA A 465 8.65 26.18 21.15
N LEU A 466 8.91 26.83 20.00
CA LEU A 466 8.54 28.23 19.78
C LEU A 466 7.03 28.50 19.85
N ASN A 467 6.18 27.49 19.64
CA ASN A 467 4.74 27.66 19.81
C ASN A 467 4.35 27.87 21.29
N THR A 468 5.21 27.47 22.22
CA THR A 468 4.95 27.53 23.66
C THR A 468 5.74 28.65 24.35
N LEU A 469 6.96 28.93 23.88
CA LEU A 469 7.86 29.91 24.47
C LEU A 469 7.50 31.36 24.09
N GLN A 470 7.82 32.31 24.96
CA GLN A 470 7.60 33.75 24.73
C GLN A 470 8.78 34.60 25.22
N GLY A 471 8.86 35.84 24.73
CA GLY A 471 9.86 36.83 25.15
C GLY A 471 11.29 36.47 24.76
N ASP A 472 12.26 36.89 25.58
CA ASP A 472 13.70 36.73 25.34
C ASP A 472 14.11 35.27 25.09
N GLU A 473 13.38 34.31 25.67
CA GLU A 473 13.64 32.88 25.49
C GLU A 473 13.29 32.39 24.08
N ALA A 474 12.18 32.87 23.53
CA ALA A 474 11.80 32.59 22.14
C ALA A 474 12.78 33.25 21.16
N GLU A 475 13.22 34.49 21.42
CA GLU A 475 14.24 35.15 20.59
C GLU A 475 15.58 34.42 20.61
N LYS A 476 16.00 33.91 21.77
CA LYS A 476 17.21 33.07 21.88
C LYS A 476 17.07 31.82 21.01
N LEU A 477 15.95 31.12 21.10
CA LEU A 477 15.70 29.90 20.33
C LEU A 477 15.64 30.17 18.82
N ILE A 478 15.03 31.27 18.39
CA ILE A 478 15.05 31.69 16.97
C ILE A 478 16.48 31.86 16.46
N ASN A 479 17.35 32.52 17.24
CA ASN A 479 18.75 32.70 16.83
C ASN A 479 19.51 31.37 16.75
N ILE A 480 19.27 30.45 17.68
CA ILE A 480 19.84 29.10 17.63
C ILE A 480 19.39 28.39 16.34
N ILE A 481 18.10 28.38 16.03
CA ILE A 481 17.56 27.75 14.82
C ILE A 481 18.25 28.33 13.56
N LEU A 482 18.39 29.66 13.48
CA LEU A 482 19.07 30.32 12.35
C LEU A 482 20.55 29.93 12.24
N GLU A 483 21.24 29.70 13.36
CA GLU A 483 22.63 29.25 13.35
C GLU A 483 22.77 27.80 12.88
N ILE A 484 21.85 26.92 13.29
CA ILE A 484 21.79 25.53 12.83
C ILE A 484 21.49 25.49 11.33
N GLU A 485 20.48 26.23 10.85
CA GLU A 485 20.14 26.31 9.43
C GLU A 485 21.30 26.85 8.57
N ALA A 486 22.10 27.76 9.14
CA ALA A 486 23.31 28.27 8.51
C ALA A 486 24.51 27.31 8.59
N GLY A 487 24.37 26.15 9.22
CA GLY A 487 25.43 25.15 9.40
C GLY A 487 26.58 25.62 10.31
N LYS A 488 26.29 26.51 11.27
CA LYS A 488 27.30 27.10 12.17
C LYS A 488 27.49 26.32 13.47
N MET A 489 26.63 25.34 13.74
CA MET A 489 26.62 24.54 14.95
C MET A 489 26.97 23.09 14.60
N ASP A 490 27.78 22.44 15.43
CA ASP A 490 28.07 21.01 15.27
C ASP A 490 26.95 20.14 15.87
N ARG A 491 26.94 18.87 15.47
CA ARG A 491 25.86 17.93 15.80
C ARG A 491 25.72 17.64 17.29
N GLU A 492 26.84 17.55 18.01
CA GLU A 492 26.81 17.32 19.46
C GLU A 492 26.14 18.50 20.17
N THR A 493 26.49 19.73 19.76
CA THR A 493 25.83 20.94 20.25
C THR A 493 24.35 20.99 19.87
N ILE A 494 23.96 20.60 18.65
CA ILE A 494 22.54 20.55 18.23
C ILE A 494 21.76 19.59 19.13
N GLN A 495 22.28 18.38 19.37
CA GLN A 495 21.63 17.37 20.20
C GLN A 495 21.48 17.82 21.66
N GLU A 496 22.51 18.48 22.21
CA GLU A 496 22.43 19.05 23.57
C GLU A 496 21.33 20.11 23.69
N VAL A 497 21.23 21.00 22.69
CA VAL A 497 20.18 22.03 22.65
C VAL A 497 18.80 21.41 22.51
N VAL A 498 18.62 20.42 21.61
CA VAL A 498 17.35 19.73 21.43
C VAL A 498 16.91 19.06 22.72
N ALA A 499 17.80 18.30 23.37
CA ALA A 499 17.52 17.66 24.65
C ALA A 499 17.18 18.68 25.77
N GLU A 500 17.85 19.84 25.81
CA GLU A 500 17.52 20.93 26.74
C GLU A 500 16.06 21.40 26.55
N TYR A 501 15.66 21.67 25.31
CA TYR A 501 14.32 22.19 25.00
C TYR A 501 13.23 21.12 25.14
N GLU A 502 13.50 19.86 24.82
CA GLU A 502 12.58 18.73 25.07
C GLU A 502 12.27 18.57 26.56
N ALA A 503 13.32 18.49 27.40
CA ALA A 503 13.16 18.39 28.84
C ALA A 503 12.38 19.57 29.41
N ARG A 504 12.56 20.76 28.83
CA ARG A 504 11.86 21.98 29.23
C ARG A 504 10.38 21.96 28.84
N LEU A 505 10.05 21.49 27.63
CA LEU A 505 8.67 21.29 27.20
C LEU A 505 7.95 20.25 28.06
N GLU A 506 8.63 19.17 28.46
CA GLU A 506 8.05 18.15 29.35
C GLU A 506 7.72 18.73 30.75
N VAL A 507 8.55 19.65 31.25
CA VAL A 507 8.26 20.35 32.52
C VAL A 507 7.08 21.31 32.37
N LEU A 508 7.02 22.07 31.27
CA LEU A 508 5.94 23.02 30.99
C LEU A 508 4.59 22.30 30.81
N SER A 509 4.56 21.17 30.10
CA SER A 509 3.34 20.39 29.89
C SER A 509 2.79 19.84 31.22
N LYS A 510 3.67 19.34 32.10
CA LYS A 510 3.30 18.89 33.45
C LYS A 510 2.75 20.04 34.32
N GLN A 511 3.27 21.26 34.18
CA GLN A 511 2.79 22.42 34.92
C GLN A 511 1.41 22.90 34.44
N LEU A 512 1.17 22.89 33.12
CA LEU A 512 -0.12 23.24 32.52
C LEU A 512 -1.21 22.23 32.86
N GLY A 513 -0.91 20.92 32.82
CA GLY A 513 -1.86 19.87 33.22
C GLY A 513 -2.28 19.95 34.70
N GLN A 514 -1.39 20.42 35.59
CA GLN A 514 -1.73 20.65 37.00
C GLN A 514 -2.61 21.88 37.26
N GLN A 515 -2.68 22.82 36.31
CA GLN A 515 -3.55 24.00 36.39
C GLN A 515 -4.96 23.75 35.85
N GLU A 516 -5.16 22.77 34.97
CA GLU A 516 -6.50 22.40 34.47
C GLU A 516 -7.27 21.48 35.43
N ASP A 517 -6.57 20.78 36.33
CA ASP A 517 -7.15 19.92 37.38
C ASP A 517 -7.47 20.67 38.70
N GLN A 518 -7.22 21.98 38.77
CA GLN A 518 -7.62 22.88 39.88
C GLN A 518 -8.78 23.78 39.47
#